data_AF-A0A7X2STL2-F1
#
_entry.id   AF-A0A7X2STL2-F1
#
_cell.length_a   1.000
_cell.length_b   1.000
_cell.length_c   1.000
_cell.angle_alpha   90.00
_cell.angle_beta   90.00
_cell.angle_gamma   90.00
#
_symmetry.space_group_name_H-M   'P 1'
#
loop_
_entity.id
_entity.type
_entity.pdbx_description
1 polymer ?
#
loop_
_entity_poly.entity_id
_entity_poly.type
_entity_poly.pdbx_seq_one_letter_code
_entity_poly.pdbx_strand_id
1 'polypeptide(L)'
;MAHIEEVQEWLANNNLDIAYISDFHNIRYYTGFDSDPIERILALFIFPDKDPFIFAPALEVGSVKESGWEYPVFGYLDHEDAFALIKSHINALAGNPKKWAVEKDNLTVAKSEAILRNFP
;
A
#
# COMPACT_ATOMS: atom_id res chain seq x y z
N MET A 1 -1.21 -1.61 -16.22
CA MET A 1 -2.37 -2.31 -15.65
C MET A 1 -2.13 -3.81 -15.54
N ALA A 2 -1.71 -4.52 -16.60
CA ALA A 2 -1.45 -5.97 -16.57
C ALA A 2 -0.64 -6.48 -15.35
N HIS A 3 0.39 -5.73 -14.91
CA HIS A 3 1.21 -6.15 -13.77
C HIS A 3 0.52 -6.11 -12.40
N ILE A 4 -0.51 -5.27 -12.21
CA ILE A 4 -1.29 -5.26 -10.96
C ILE A 4 -2.27 -6.43 -10.97
N GLU A 5 -2.95 -6.66 -12.10
CA GLU A 5 -3.87 -7.79 -12.29
C GLU A 5 -3.18 -9.12 -11.99
N GLU A 6 -1.92 -9.30 -12.42
CA GLU A 6 -1.10 -10.48 -12.07
C GLU A 6 -0.93 -10.67 -10.55
N VAL A 7 -0.73 -9.57 -9.80
CA VAL A 7 -0.64 -9.63 -8.33
C VAL A 7 -2.00 -9.96 -7.71
N GLN A 8 -3.10 -9.40 -8.24
CA GLN A 8 -4.45 -9.69 -7.75
C GLN A 8 -4.81 -11.17 -7.96
N GLU A 9 -4.53 -11.72 -9.15
CA GLU A 9 -4.71 -13.14 -9.44
C GLU A 9 -3.84 -14.01 -8.52
N TRP A 10 -2.59 -13.62 -8.30
CA TRP A 10 -1.70 -14.34 -7.39
C TRP A 10 -2.23 -14.32 -5.95
N LEU A 11 -2.73 -13.18 -5.45
CA LEU A 11 -3.36 -13.08 -4.13
C LEU A 11 -4.56 -14.02 -4.01
N ALA A 12 -5.44 -14.01 -5.01
CA ALA A 12 -6.61 -14.88 -5.05
C ALA A 12 -6.22 -16.37 -5.03
N ASN A 13 -5.25 -16.77 -5.86
CA ASN A 13 -4.77 -18.15 -5.96
C ASN A 13 -4.07 -18.64 -4.68
N ASN A 14 -3.47 -17.73 -3.91
CA ASN A 14 -2.78 -18.06 -2.66
C ASN A 14 -3.64 -17.84 -1.41
N ASN A 15 -4.93 -17.51 -1.58
CA ASN A 15 -5.88 -17.26 -0.49
C ASN A 15 -5.37 -16.20 0.48
N LEU A 16 -4.87 -15.09 -0.08
CA LEU A 16 -4.37 -13.90 0.62
C LEU A 16 -5.35 -12.74 0.42
N ASP A 17 -5.51 -11.93 1.46
CA ASP A 17 -6.54 -10.89 1.49
C ASP A 17 -6.01 -9.54 0.96
N ILE A 18 -4.70 -9.32 1.08
CA ILE A 18 -4.06 -8.04 0.73
C ILE A 18 -2.55 -8.22 0.52
N ALA A 19 -1.96 -7.45 -0.39
CA ALA A 19 -0.53 -7.20 -0.44
C ALA A 19 -0.19 -5.79 0.06
N TYR A 20 0.82 -5.69 0.90
CA TYR A 20 1.49 -4.42 1.23
C TYR A 20 2.84 -4.37 0.52
N ILE A 21 2.89 -3.60 -0.57
CA ILE A 21 4.10 -3.26 -1.29
C ILE A 21 4.68 -2.00 -0.63
N SER A 22 5.89 -2.14 -0.10
CA SER A 22 6.62 -1.19 0.74
C SER A 22 7.93 -0.71 0.12
N ASP A 23 8.48 -1.44 -0.85
CA ASP A 23 9.67 -1.08 -1.61
C ASP A 23 9.28 -0.05 -2.66
N PHE A 24 9.86 1.15 -2.57
CA PHE A 24 9.55 2.24 -3.48
C PHE A 24 9.96 1.91 -4.93
N HIS A 25 10.93 1.02 -5.15
CA HIS A 25 11.25 0.55 -6.51
C HIS A 25 10.11 -0.28 -7.11
N ASN A 26 9.46 -1.13 -6.31
CA ASN A 26 8.33 -1.91 -6.77
C ASN A 26 7.07 -1.03 -6.91
N ILE A 27 6.88 -0.06 -6.03
CA ILE A 27 5.82 0.96 -6.20
C ILE A 27 6.03 1.70 -7.53
N ARG A 28 7.25 2.15 -7.84
CA ARG A 28 7.58 2.75 -9.13
C ARG A 28 7.29 1.82 -10.30
N TYR A 29 7.65 0.54 -10.19
CA TYR A 29 7.38 -0.46 -11.23
C TYR A 29 5.88 -0.60 -11.54
N TYR A 30 5.02 -0.66 -10.52
CA TYR A 30 3.59 -0.83 -10.71
C TYR A 30 2.85 0.46 -11.11
N THR A 31 3.36 1.62 -10.70
CA THR A 31 2.60 2.88 -10.72
C THR A 31 3.21 3.94 -11.65
N GLY A 32 4.49 3.82 -11.98
CA GLY A 32 5.26 4.87 -12.65
C GLY A 32 5.70 6.03 -11.74
N PHE A 33 5.26 6.07 -10.49
CA PHE A 33 5.61 7.10 -9.52
C PHE A 33 7.00 6.84 -8.91
N ASP A 34 7.92 7.78 -9.08
CA ASP A 34 9.30 7.70 -8.57
C ASP A 34 9.43 8.56 -7.30
N SER A 35 9.74 7.92 -6.16
CA SER A 35 9.93 8.58 -4.87
C SER A 35 10.87 7.74 -3.99
N ASP A 36 11.70 8.40 -3.18
CA ASP A 36 12.43 7.78 -2.08
C ASP A 36 11.93 8.41 -0.78
N PRO A 37 11.03 7.73 -0.05
CA PRO A 37 10.40 8.32 1.12
C PRO A 37 11.35 8.39 2.33
N ILE A 38 12.55 7.79 2.26
CA ILE A 38 13.52 7.66 3.37
C ILE A 38 12.83 7.11 4.62
N GLU A 39 12.50 7.94 5.62
CA GLU A 39 11.77 7.54 6.82
C GLU A 39 10.24 7.52 6.69
N ARG A 40 9.68 8.24 5.69
CA ARG A 40 8.25 8.38 5.49
C ARG A 40 7.61 7.10 4.95
N ILE A 41 6.28 7.03 5.03
CA ILE A 41 5.51 5.87 4.58
C ILE A 41 4.98 6.14 3.17
N LEU A 42 5.57 5.43 2.22
CA LEU A 42 4.99 5.19 0.90
C LEU A 42 4.59 3.72 0.83
N ALA A 43 3.34 3.45 0.44
CA ALA A 43 2.79 2.12 0.40
C ALA A 43 1.84 1.97 -0.78
N LEU A 44 1.89 0.82 -1.45
CA LEU A 44 0.87 0.39 -2.40
C LEU A 44 0.15 -0.83 -1.82
N PHE A 45 -1.17 -0.74 -1.73
CA PHE A 45 -2.03 -1.84 -1.28
C PHE A 45 -2.78 -2.43 -2.47
N ILE A 46 -2.69 -3.74 -2.63
CA ILE A 46 -3.34 -4.50 -3.70
C ILE A 46 -4.23 -5.56 -3.07
N PHE A 47 -5.43 -5.74 -3.61
CA PHE A 47 -6.45 -6.66 -3.12
C PHE A 47 -6.83 -7.66 -4.22
N PRO A 48 -7.23 -8.90 -3.88
CA PRO A 48 -7.59 -9.89 -4.88
C PRO A 48 -8.81 -9.51 -5.73
N ASP A 49 -9.74 -8.71 -5.19
CA ASP A 49 -11.05 -8.42 -5.79
C ASP A 49 -11.49 -6.94 -5.67
N LYS A 50 -10.58 -6.02 -5.36
CA LYS A 50 -10.83 -4.57 -5.22
C LYS A 50 -9.78 -3.76 -5.96
N ASP A 51 -10.12 -2.52 -6.29
CA ASP A 51 -9.15 -1.55 -6.78
C ASP A 51 -8.01 -1.34 -5.77
N PRO A 52 -6.75 -1.25 -6.24
CA PRO A 52 -5.62 -0.93 -5.39
C PRO A 52 -5.66 0.54 -4.93
N PHE A 53 -4.83 0.90 -3.95
CA PHE A 53 -4.59 2.30 -3.62
C PHE A 53 -3.16 2.57 -3.17
N ILE A 54 -2.72 3.81 -3.36
CA ILE A 54 -1.44 4.31 -2.82
C ILE A 54 -1.71 5.09 -1.54
N PHE A 55 -0.86 4.89 -0.54
CA PHE A 55 -0.77 5.71 0.65
C PHE A 55 0.59 6.40 0.67
N ALA A 56 0.61 7.72 0.73
CA ALA A 56 1.83 8.52 0.58
C ALA A 56 1.81 9.76 1.50
N PRO A 57 2.95 10.43 1.71
CA PRO A 57 2.96 11.74 2.35
C PRO A 57 2.04 12.72 1.60
N ALA A 58 1.36 13.61 2.32
CA ALA A 58 0.39 14.54 1.73
C ALA A 58 1.00 15.40 0.60
N LEU A 59 2.29 15.73 0.70
CA LEU A 59 3.02 16.49 -0.30
C LEU A 59 3.23 15.72 -1.62
N GLU A 60 3.17 14.39 -1.60
CA GLU A 60 3.40 13.53 -2.76
C GLU A 60 2.11 13.15 -3.50
N VAL A 61 0.93 13.35 -2.89
CA VAL A 61 -0.37 12.98 -3.48
C VAL A 61 -0.59 13.60 -4.87
N GLY A 62 -0.15 14.84 -5.08
CA GLY A 62 -0.23 15.50 -6.38
C GLY A 62 0.61 14.80 -7.43
N SER A 63 1.89 14.57 -7.11
CA SER A 63 2.86 13.89 -7.98
C SER A 63 2.45 12.45 -8.33
N VAL A 64 1.84 11.72 -7.39
CA VAL A 64 1.30 10.38 -7.66
C VAL A 64 0.21 10.45 -8.74
N LYS A 65 -0.71 11.41 -8.65
CA LYS A 65 -1.77 11.58 -9.66
C LYS A 65 -1.21 11.99 -11.03
N GLU A 66 -0.19 12.84 -11.04
CA GLU A 66 0.50 13.27 -12.26
C GLU A 66 1.27 12.13 -12.95
N SER A 67 1.63 11.07 -12.23
CA SER A 67 2.27 9.87 -12.81
C SER A 67 1.34 9.02 -13.69
N GLY A 68 0.04 9.33 -13.71
CA GLY A 68 -0.97 8.56 -14.43
C GLY A 68 -1.63 7.45 -13.59
N TRP A 69 -1.45 7.47 -12.27
CA TRP A 69 -2.17 6.59 -11.36
C TRP A 69 -3.66 6.94 -11.30
N GLU A 70 -4.51 6.00 -11.73
CA GLU A 70 -5.96 6.24 -11.89
C GLU A 70 -6.79 5.85 -10.65
N TYR A 71 -6.20 5.13 -9.70
CA TYR A 71 -6.88 4.64 -8.50
C TYR A 71 -6.73 5.62 -7.32
N PRO A 72 -7.38 5.36 -6.16
CA PRO A 72 -7.25 6.23 -5.00
C PRO A 72 -5.81 6.43 -4.54
N VAL A 73 -5.54 7.65 -4.07
CA VAL A 73 -4.30 8.03 -3.38
C VAL A 73 -4.71 8.71 -2.08
N PHE A 74 -4.26 8.16 -0.96
CA PHE A 74 -4.50 8.73 0.37
C PHE A 74 -3.22 9.36 0.91
N GLY A 75 -3.35 10.57 1.44
CA GLY A 75 -2.26 11.35 2.01
C GLY A 75 -2.27 11.32 3.53
N TYR A 76 -1.10 11.50 4.15
CA TYR A 76 -0.98 11.80 5.58
C TYR A 76 -0.01 12.96 5.85
N LEU A 77 -0.25 13.68 6.93
CA LEU A 77 0.62 14.74 7.44
C LEU A 77 1.62 14.16 8.46
N ASP A 78 2.79 14.78 8.60
CA ASP A 78 3.90 14.28 9.44
C ASP A 78 3.52 14.09 10.93
N HIS A 79 2.43 14.68 11.41
CA HIS A 79 1.94 14.56 12.79
C HIS A 79 0.82 13.52 12.98
N GLU A 80 0.36 12.88 11.91
CA GLU A 80 -0.71 11.88 11.95
C GLU A 80 -0.16 10.47 12.15
N ASP A 81 -0.96 9.59 12.76
CA ASP A 81 -0.66 8.15 12.81
C ASP A 81 -1.00 7.51 11.45
N ALA A 82 0.02 7.40 10.61
CA ALA A 82 -0.09 6.82 9.28
C ALA A 82 -0.71 5.41 9.28
N PHE A 83 -0.34 4.54 10.23
CA PHE A 83 -0.87 3.16 10.24
C PHE A 83 -2.32 3.09 10.73
N ALA A 84 -2.74 4.01 11.60
CA ALA A 84 -4.15 4.17 11.94
C ALA A 84 -5.00 4.66 10.75
N LEU A 85 -4.46 5.58 9.94
CA LEU A 85 -5.10 6.03 8.70
C LEU A 85 -5.18 4.91 7.66
N ILE A 86 -4.08 4.18 7.43
CA ILE A 86 -4.05 2.99 6.59
C ILE A 86 -5.14 2.00 7.01
N LYS A 87 -5.27 1.73 8.32
CA LYS A 87 -6.34 0.88 8.86
C LYS A 87 -7.73 1.39 8.51
N SER A 88 -7.98 2.69 8.67
CA SER A 88 -9.25 3.31 8.31
C SER A 88 -9.60 3.09 6.84
N HIS A 89 -8.65 3.35 5.93
CA HIS A 89 -8.84 3.19 4.49
C HIS A 89 -9.07 1.73 4.08
N ILE A 90 -8.28 0.80 4.62
CA ILE A 90 -8.44 -0.64 4.37
C ILE A 90 -9.80 -1.12 4.90
N ASN A 91 -10.20 -0.73 6.10
CA ASN A 91 -11.49 -1.12 6.67
C ASN A 91 -12.67 -0.61 5.83
N ALA A 92 -12.58 0.62 5.32
CA ALA A 92 -13.63 1.19 4.47
C ALA A 92 -13.75 0.48 3.11
N LEU A 93 -12.63 -0.01 2.56
CA LEU A 93 -12.58 -0.63 1.23
C LEU A 93 -12.79 -2.15 1.24
N ALA A 94 -12.14 -2.85 2.17
CA ALA A 94 -11.98 -4.30 2.18
C ALA A 94 -12.31 -4.95 3.53
N GLY A 95 -12.75 -4.19 4.54
CA GLY A 95 -12.99 -4.72 5.88
C GLY A 95 -11.69 -5.07 6.60
N ASN A 96 -11.64 -6.24 7.25
CA ASN A 96 -10.55 -6.59 8.18
C ASN A 96 -9.68 -7.74 7.63
N PRO A 97 -8.74 -7.49 6.70
CA PRO A 97 -7.90 -8.53 6.10
C PRO A 97 -7.01 -9.20 7.14
N LYS A 98 -6.87 -10.53 7.05
CA LYS A 98 -6.11 -11.37 7.99
C LYS A 98 -4.84 -11.95 7.41
N LYS A 99 -4.81 -12.18 6.10
CA LYS A 99 -3.68 -12.82 5.42
C LYS A 99 -3.00 -11.83 4.48
N TRP A 100 -1.83 -11.38 4.90
CA TRP A 100 -1.10 -10.32 4.22
C TRP A 100 0.11 -10.89 3.46
N ALA A 101 0.27 -10.47 2.21
CA ALA A 101 1.52 -10.57 1.48
C ALA A 101 2.37 -9.33 1.77
N VAL A 102 3.68 -9.52 1.95
CA VAL A 102 4.63 -8.43 2.20
C VAL A 102 5.97 -8.74 1.53
N GLU A 103 6.73 -7.69 1.24
CA GLU A 103 8.10 -7.78 0.74
C GLU A 103 9.07 -7.95 1.92
N LYS A 104 9.31 -9.20 2.33
CA LYS A 104 10.04 -9.50 3.57
C LYS A 104 11.47 -8.93 3.62
N ASP A 105 12.11 -8.76 2.47
CA ASP A 105 13.47 -8.22 2.39
C ASP A 105 13.51 -6.68 2.51
N ASN A 106 12.37 -6.00 2.35
CA ASN A 106 12.26 -4.54 2.43
C ASN A 106 11.47 -4.06 3.67
N LEU A 107 10.44 -4.79 4.06
CA LEU A 107 9.57 -4.40 5.17
C LEU A 107 10.34 -4.47 6.49
N THR A 108 10.59 -3.31 7.09
CA THR A 108 11.26 -3.22 8.40
C THR A 108 10.40 -3.81 9.51
N VAL A 109 11.05 -4.33 10.56
CA VAL A 109 10.38 -4.86 11.75
C VAL A 109 9.41 -3.84 12.36
N ALA A 110 9.81 -2.57 12.44
CA ALA A 110 8.96 -1.50 12.97
C ALA A 110 7.65 -1.32 12.18
N LYS A 111 7.71 -1.35 10.84
CA LYS A 111 6.51 -1.26 9.98
C LYS A 111 5.65 -2.52 10.12
N SER A 112 6.26 -3.70 10.20
CA SER A 112 5.54 -4.97 10.44
C SER A 112 4.80 -4.97 11.78
N GLU A 113 5.43 -4.54 12.85
CA GLU A 113 4.80 -4.43 14.17
C GLU A 113 3.65 -3.42 14.19
N ALA A 114 3.80 -2.30 13.47
CA ALA A 114 2.74 -1.30 13.36
C ALA A 114 1.49 -1.86 12.64
N ILE A 115 1.68 -2.67 11.59
CA ILE A 115 0.59 -3.39 10.93
C ILE A 115 -0.06 -4.37 11.91
N LEU A 116 0.70 -5.22 12.59
CA LEU A 116 0.15 -6.21 13.53
C LEU A 116 -0.62 -5.57 14.69
N ARG A 117 -0.19 -4.40 15.19
CA ARG A 117 -0.94 -3.64 16.20
C ARG A 117 -2.29 -3.14 15.68
N ASN A 118 -2.36 -2.77 14.41
CA ASN A 118 -3.56 -2.21 13.78
C ASN A 118 -4.51 -3.30 13.27
N PHE A 119 -3.97 -4.44 12.84
CA PHE A 119 -4.69 -5.59 12.29
C PHE A 119 -4.36 -6.88 13.05
N PRO A 120 -4.88 -7.04 14.28
CA PRO A 120 -4.67 -8.26 15.07
C PRO A 120 -5.46 -9.46 14.55
#